data_AF-A0A7X4CW81-F1
#
_entry.id   AF-A0A7X4CW81-F1
#
_cell.length_a   1.000
_cell.length_b   1.000
_cell.length_c   1.000
_cell.angle_alpha   90.00
_cell.angle_beta   90.00
_cell.angle_gamma   90.00
#
_symmetry.space_group_name_H-M   'P 1'
#
loop_
_entity.id
_entity.type
_entity.pdbx_description
1 polymer ?
#
loop_
_entity_poly.entity_id
_entity_poly.type
_entity_poly.pdbx_seq_one_letter_code
_entity_poly.pdbx_strand_id
1 'polypeptide(L)'
;MLHRSLANLAAAGALAAGLMTAGAGFAQDVIKVGAIAPKTGPLAGGAVVTQWPNIRLWVEQVNARGGLNVGGTKMSIELIEYDDKTNPGEHIKLAQRLAEQDKVDFVVAPYGTGFNIAAAPIYGRYGYPMV
;
A
#
# COMPACT_ATOMS: atom_id res chain seq x y z
N MET A 1 -6.65 42.97 50.08
CA MET A 1 -7.09 42.51 48.75
C MET A 1 -5.97 41.83 47.93
N LEU A 2 -4.93 41.25 48.56
CA LEU A 2 -3.72 40.75 47.86
C LEU A 2 -3.52 39.22 47.86
N HIS A 3 -4.41 38.43 48.47
CA HIS A 3 -4.25 36.95 48.52
C HIS A 3 -5.02 36.18 47.42
N ARG A 4 -5.90 36.84 46.66
CA ARG A 4 -6.70 36.16 45.60
C ARG A 4 -6.00 36.10 44.24
N SER A 5 -4.87 36.79 44.06
CA SER A 5 -4.18 36.88 42.77
C SER A 5 -3.10 35.81 42.54
N LEU A 6 -2.65 35.12 43.58
CA LEU A 6 -1.62 34.06 43.45
C LEU A 6 -2.21 32.68 43.08
N ALA A 7 -3.48 32.43 43.42
CA ALA A 7 -4.16 31.18 43.09
C ALA A 7 -4.42 31.02 41.58
N ASN A 8 -4.54 32.12 40.83
CA ASN A 8 -4.81 32.09 39.39
C ASN A 8 -3.56 31.88 38.52
N LEU A 9 -2.36 32.06 39.07
CA LEU A 9 -1.10 31.80 38.34
C LEU A 9 -0.65 30.33 38.42
N ALA A 10 -1.04 29.62 39.48
CA ALA A 10 -0.76 28.18 39.60
C ALA A 10 -1.65 27.32 38.69
N ALA A 11 -2.87 27.77 38.37
CA ALA A 11 -3.79 27.05 37.48
C ALA A 11 -3.42 27.18 35.98
N ALA A 12 -2.66 28.21 35.59
CA ALA A 12 -2.24 28.43 34.21
C ALA A 12 -1.01 27.59 33.79
N GLY A 13 -0.17 27.16 34.76
CA GLY A 13 1.02 26.34 34.48
C GLY A 13 0.72 24.86 34.27
N ALA A 14 -0.35 24.33 34.88
CA ALA A 14 -0.67 22.90 34.82
C ALA A 14 -1.32 22.47 33.49
N LEU A 15 -1.91 23.40 32.73
CA LEU A 15 -2.57 23.06 31.46
C LEU A 15 -1.59 23.00 30.27
N ALA A 16 -0.40 23.61 30.39
CA ALA A 16 0.59 23.65 29.31
C ALA A 16 1.49 22.40 29.24
N ALA A 17 1.58 21.61 30.32
CA ALA A 17 2.41 20.41 30.37
C ALA A 17 1.73 19.14 29.82
N GLY A 18 0.40 19.16 29.62
CA GLY A 18 -0.37 18.00 29.18
C GLY A 18 -0.38 17.75 27.65
N LEU A 19 -0.04 18.74 26.83
CA LEU A 19 -0.16 18.63 25.37
C LEU A 19 1.08 18.08 24.66
N MET A 20 2.21 17.89 25.35
CA MET A 20 3.45 17.40 24.72
C MET A 20 3.50 15.86 24.58
N THR A 21 2.44 15.15 24.94
CA THR A 21 2.32 13.69 24.73
C THR A 21 1.31 13.34 23.64
N ALA A 22 0.93 14.31 22.80
CA ALA A 22 0.37 13.98 21.49
C ALA A 22 1.47 13.25 20.72
N GLY A 23 1.46 11.91 20.83
CA GLY A 23 2.44 11.04 20.22
C GLY A 23 2.64 11.49 18.79
N ALA A 24 3.90 11.67 18.40
CA ALA A 24 4.27 11.79 17.01
C ALA A 24 3.48 10.71 16.28
N GLY A 25 2.49 11.12 15.48
CA GLY A 25 1.79 10.23 14.60
C GLY A 25 2.87 9.70 13.67
N PHE A 26 3.43 8.52 14.00
CA PHE A 26 4.24 7.79 13.07
C PHE A 26 3.36 7.68 11.83
N ALA A 27 3.76 8.35 10.75
CA ALA A 27 3.16 8.11 9.46
C ALA A 27 3.10 6.59 9.32
N GLN A 28 1.90 6.04 9.16
CA GLN A 28 1.77 4.60 9.05
C GLN A 28 2.58 4.21 7.81
N ASP A 29 3.70 3.54 8.02
CA ASP A 29 4.54 3.17 6.89
C ASP A 29 3.70 2.29 5.97
N VAL A 30 3.70 2.61 4.68
CA VAL A 30 2.85 1.98 3.68
C VAL A 30 3.71 1.04 2.85
N ILE A 31 3.20 -0.18 2.64
CA ILE A 31 3.73 -1.12 1.67
C ILE A 31 2.92 -0.98 0.38
N LYS A 32 3.57 -0.61 -0.71
CA LYS A 32 2.97 -0.49 -2.02
C LYS A 32 3.05 -1.82 -2.76
N VAL A 33 1.89 -2.35 -3.15
CA VAL A 33 1.78 -3.61 -3.89
C VAL A 33 1.27 -3.32 -5.29
N GLY A 34 2.05 -3.72 -6.29
CA GLY A 34 1.66 -3.59 -7.69
C GLY A 34 0.88 -4.81 -8.20
N ALA A 35 -0.23 -4.59 -8.90
CA ALA A 35 -0.99 -5.67 -9.54
C ALA A 35 -1.36 -5.27 -10.97
N ILE A 36 -0.98 -6.11 -11.93
CA ILE A 36 -1.35 -5.95 -13.33
C ILE A 36 -2.08 -7.19 -13.77
N ALA A 37 -3.33 -7.02 -14.18
CA ALA A 37 -4.13 -8.09 -14.75
C ALA A 37 -5.22 -7.49 -15.66
N PRO A 38 -5.90 -8.31 -16.48
CA PRO A 38 -7.00 -7.84 -17.29
C PRO A 38 -8.13 -7.26 -16.43
N LYS A 39 -8.48 -6.00 -16.65
CA LYS A 39 -9.78 -5.41 -16.27
C LYS A 39 -10.68 -5.26 -17.49
N THR A 40 -10.08 -5.19 -18.68
CA THR A 40 -10.77 -5.23 -19.97
C THR A 40 -10.14 -6.25 -20.93
N GLY A 41 -10.82 -6.50 -22.06
CA GLY A 41 -10.40 -7.49 -23.05
C GLY A 41 -10.87 -8.92 -22.76
N PRO A 42 -10.46 -9.89 -23.60
CA PRO A 42 -11.01 -11.26 -23.57
C PRO A 42 -10.84 -12.00 -22.24
N LEU A 43 -9.78 -11.71 -21.47
CA LEU A 43 -9.52 -12.39 -20.20
C LEU A 43 -10.15 -11.70 -18.98
N ALA A 44 -10.78 -10.53 -19.15
CA ALA A 44 -11.35 -9.75 -18.04
C ALA A 44 -12.42 -10.51 -17.26
N GLY A 45 -13.26 -11.29 -17.95
CA GLY A 45 -14.32 -12.08 -17.30
C GLY A 45 -13.77 -13.11 -16.31
N GLY A 46 -12.61 -13.70 -16.59
CA GLY A 46 -11.93 -14.58 -15.66
C GLY A 46 -11.31 -13.80 -14.50
N ALA A 47 -10.50 -12.78 -14.79
CA ALA A 47 -9.80 -12.00 -13.78
C ALA A 47 -10.74 -11.30 -12.77
N VAL A 48 -11.91 -10.82 -13.21
CA VAL A 48 -12.89 -10.17 -12.33
C VAL A 48 -13.52 -11.12 -11.33
N VAL A 49 -13.54 -12.42 -11.61
CA VAL A 49 -14.10 -13.45 -10.72
C VAL A 49 -13.00 -14.09 -9.88
N THR A 50 -11.82 -14.34 -10.46
CA THR A 50 -10.82 -15.22 -9.83
C THR A 50 -9.60 -14.50 -9.26
N GLN A 51 -9.30 -13.25 -9.65
CA GLN A 51 -8.09 -12.56 -9.20
C GLN A 51 -8.39 -11.26 -8.45
N TRP A 52 -9.08 -10.31 -9.08
CA TRP A 52 -9.29 -8.98 -8.48
C TRP A 52 -10.02 -9.00 -7.13
N PRO A 53 -11.11 -9.76 -6.94
CA PRO A 53 -11.78 -9.83 -5.64
C PRO A 53 -10.87 -10.38 -4.55
N ASN A 54 -10.03 -11.38 -4.87
CA ASN A 54 -9.15 -12.02 -3.90
C ASN A 54 -8.02 -11.08 -3.44
N ILE A 55 -7.39 -10.35 -4.36
CA ILE A 55 -6.35 -9.36 -4.01
C ILE A 55 -6.95 -8.26 -3.13
N ARG A 56 -8.10 -7.69 -3.54
CA ARG A 56 -8.75 -6.60 -2.79
C ARG A 56 -9.22 -7.05 -1.41
N LEU A 57 -9.81 -8.24 -1.32
CA LEU A 57 -10.23 -8.82 -0.04
C LEU A 57 -9.03 -9.01 0.90
N TRP A 58 -7.91 -9.50 0.38
CA TRP A 58 -6.69 -9.63 1.19
C TRP A 58 -6.20 -8.27 1.70
N VAL A 59 -6.12 -7.25 0.84
CA VAL A 59 -5.73 -5.88 1.23
C VAL A 59 -6.66 -5.34 2.31
N GLU A 60 -7.97 -5.44 2.10
CA GLU A 60 -8.99 -4.99 3.05
C GLU A 60 -8.81 -5.67 4.40
N GLN A 61 -8.74 -7.00 4.41
CA GLN A 61 -8.61 -7.78 5.64
C GLN A 61 -7.30 -7.52 6.38
N VAL A 62 -6.19 -7.35 5.66
CA VAL A 62 -4.90 -7.04 6.29
C VAL A 62 -4.95 -5.65 6.91
N ASN A 63 -5.44 -4.65 6.17
CA ASN A 63 -5.53 -3.29 6.67
C ASN A 63 -6.53 -3.17 7.83
N ALA A 64 -7.66 -3.87 7.80
CA ALA A 64 -8.63 -3.92 8.90
C ALA A 64 -8.04 -4.51 10.20
N ARG A 65 -7.03 -5.38 10.10
CA ARG A 65 -6.28 -5.92 11.25
C ARG A 65 -5.07 -5.07 11.65
N GLY A 66 -5.03 -3.81 11.20
CA GLY A 66 -3.97 -2.85 11.51
C GLY A 66 -2.74 -2.98 10.63
N GLY A 67 -2.79 -3.73 9.52
CA GLY A 67 -1.68 -3.84 8.57
C GLY A 67 -0.81 -5.10 8.73
N LEU A 68 0.11 -5.26 7.79
CA LEU A 68 1.08 -6.35 7.75
C LEU A 68 2.15 -6.13 8.84
N ASN A 69 2.56 -7.20 9.51
CA ASN A 69 3.68 -7.13 10.45
C ASN A 69 4.99 -7.30 9.69
N VAL A 70 5.81 -6.24 9.66
CA VAL A 70 7.15 -6.24 9.07
C VAL A 70 8.14 -5.95 10.18
N GLY A 71 8.82 -6.99 10.67
CA GLY A 71 9.86 -6.85 11.69
C GLY A 71 9.38 -6.28 13.03
N GLY A 72 8.09 -6.45 13.39
CA GLY A 72 7.48 -5.89 14.60
C GLY A 72 6.69 -4.61 14.36
N THR A 73 6.83 -3.98 13.19
CA THR A 73 6.09 -2.76 12.82
C THR A 73 4.85 -3.12 12.00
N LYS A 74 3.75 -2.42 12.26
CA LYS A 74 2.50 -2.57 11.53
C LYS A 74 2.43 -1.57 10.38
N MET A 75 2.40 -2.09 9.15
CA MET A 75 2.40 -1.29 7.92
C MET A 75 1.12 -1.53 7.12
N SER A 76 0.45 -0.48 6.67
CA SER A 76 -0.73 -0.63 5.79
C SER A 76 -0.29 -1.04 4.39
N ILE A 77 -1.21 -1.62 3.64
CA ILE A 77 -1.02 -1.98 2.24
C ILE A 77 -1.75 -0.97 1.35
N GLU A 78 -1.02 -0.38 0.41
CA GLU A 78 -1.56 0.40 -0.71
C GLU A 78 -1.47 -0.46 -1.98
N LEU A 79 -2.61 -0.71 -2.61
CA LEU A 79 -2.67 -1.50 -3.85
C LEU A 79 -2.69 -0.58 -5.07
N ILE A 80 -1.73 -0.77 -5.96
CA ILE A 80 -1.63 -0.05 -7.24
C ILE A 80 -2.01 -1.02 -8.35
N GLU A 81 -3.17 -0.80 -8.96
CA GLU A 81 -3.74 -1.70 -9.95
C GLU A 81 -3.73 -1.12 -11.37
N TYR A 82 -3.27 -1.90 -12.34
CA TYR A 82 -3.39 -1.55 -13.76
C TYR A 82 -4.13 -2.59 -14.59
N ASP A 83 -4.72 -2.13 -15.69
CA ASP A 83 -5.38 -2.94 -16.70
C ASP A 83 -4.45 -3.13 -17.90
N ASP A 84 -3.98 -4.36 -18.12
CA ASP A 84 -3.18 -4.69 -19.30
C ASP A 84 -4.02 -4.94 -20.57
N LYS A 85 -5.35 -4.91 -20.48
CA LYS A 85 -6.27 -5.09 -21.60
C LYS A 85 -6.08 -6.44 -22.31
N THR A 86 -5.59 -7.47 -21.61
CA THR A 86 -5.22 -8.76 -22.22
C THR A 86 -4.08 -8.61 -23.26
N ASN A 87 -3.20 -7.62 -23.10
CA ASN A 87 -2.09 -7.37 -24.01
C ASN A 87 -0.72 -7.50 -23.30
N PRO A 88 0.15 -8.45 -23.71
CA PRO A 88 1.47 -8.62 -23.09
C PRO A 88 2.38 -7.39 -23.22
N GLY A 89 2.31 -6.66 -24.34
CA GLY A 89 3.09 -5.44 -24.54
C GLY A 89 2.66 -4.32 -23.61
N GLU A 90 1.36 -4.20 -23.34
CA GLU A 90 0.84 -3.26 -22.34
C GLU A 90 1.27 -3.67 -20.93
N HIS A 91 1.20 -4.97 -20.62
CA HIS A 91 1.65 -5.50 -19.34
C HIS A 91 3.13 -5.16 -19.07
N ILE A 92 4.02 -5.32 -20.06
CA ILE A 92 5.44 -4.96 -19.94
C ILE A 92 5.61 -3.47 -19.60
N LYS A 93 4.89 -2.58 -20.29
CA LYS A 93 4.96 -1.12 -20.02
C LYS A 93 4.49 -0.80 -18.61
N LEU A 94 3.39 -1.43 -18.16
CA LEU A 94 2.85 -1.23 -16.83
C LEU A 94 3.78 -1.79 -15.76
N ALA A 95 4.46 -2.92 -16.01
CA ALA A 95 5.46 -3.47 -15.10
C ALA A 95 6.65 -2.51 -14.93
N GLN A 96 7.08 -1.86 -16.02
CA GLN A 96 8.11 -0.83 -15.95
C GLN A 96 7.64 0.42 -15.22
N ARG A 97 6.38 0.83 -15.40
CA ARG A 97 5.77 1.94 -14.65
C ARG A 97 5.71 1.66 -13.15
N LEU A 98 5.29 0.45 -12.76
CA LEU A 98 5.29 0.03 -11.36
C LEU A 98 6.68 0.15 -10.73
N ALA A 99 7.72 -0.18 -11.51
CA ALA A 99 9.11 -0.07 -11.08
C ALA A 99 9.62 1.37 -10.97
N GLU A 100 9.45 2.15 -12.03
CA GLU A 100 10.15 3.42 -12.20
C GLU A 100 9.39 4.60 -11.60
N GLN A 101 8.05 4.58 -11.73
CA GLN A 101 7.20 5.70 -11.35
C GLN A 101 6.54 5.44 -10.00
N ASP A 102 5.84 4.31 -9.88
CA ASP A 102 5.05 4.03 -8.68
C ASP A 102 5.94 3.55 -7.52
N LYS A 103 7.09 2.94 -7.87
CA LYS A 103 8.09 2.39 -6.95
C LYS A 103 7.43 1.50 -5.90
N VAL A 104 6.69 0.49 -6.40
CA VAL A 104 6.10 -0.53 -5.52
C VAL A 104 7.19 -1.33 -4.82
N ASP A 105 6.85 -1.99 -3.72
CA ASP A 105 7.77 -2.84 -2.95
C ASP A 105 7.82 -4.26 -3.52
N PHE A 106 6.68 -4.78 -3.95
CA PHE A 106 6.56 -6.06 -4.65
C PHE A 106 5.33 -6.09 -5.54
N VAL A 107 5.23 -7.13 -6.37
CA VAL A 107 4.12 -7.30 -7.31
C VAL A 107 3.38 -8.60 -7.11
N VAL A 108 2.08 -8.58 -7.40
CA VAL A 108 1.26 -9.79 -7.53
C VAL A 108 1.55 -10.43 -8.90
N ALA A 109 1.61 -11.76 -8.92
CA ALA A 109 1.84 -12.52 -10.14
C ALA A 109 0.82 -12.17 -11.26
N PRO A 110 1.28 -12.02 -12.52
CA PRO A 110 0.40 -11.74 -13.66
C PRO A 110 -0.70 -12.77 -13.89
N TYR A 111 -1.82 -12.33 -14.48
CA TYR A 111 -2.91 -13.23 -14.88
C TYR A 111 -2.54 -14.07 -16.12
N GLY A 112 -1.80 -15.15 -15.89
CA GLY A 112 -1.51 -16.19 -16.88
C GLY A 112 -0.04 -16.25 -17.31
N THR A 113 0.38 -17.47 -17.69
CA THR A 113 1.79 -17.82 -17.98
C THR A 113 2.42 -16.95 -19.07
N GLY A 114 1.68 -16.61 -20.13
CA GLY A 114 2.21 -15.79 -21.23
C GLY A 114 2.60 -14.38 -20.80
N PHE A 115 1.77 -13.74 -19.95
CA PHE A 115 2.05 -12.43 -19.39
C PHE A 115 3.24 -12.47 -18.44
N ASN A 116 3.30 -13.51 -17.58
CA ASN A 116 4.41 -13.71 -16.66
C ASN A 116 5.74 -13.89 -17.41
N ILE A 117 5.80 -14.74 -18.43
CA ILE A 117 7.01 -14.94 -19.24
C ILE A 117 7.41 -13.64 -19.96
N ALA A 118 6.44 -12.92 -20.53
CA ALA A 118 6.70 -11.68 -21.26
C ALA A 118 7.29 -10.58 -20.36
N ALA A 119 6.81 -10.46 -19.12
CA ALA A 119 7.24 -9.44 -18.17
C ALA A 119 8.39 -9.87 -17.24
N ALA A 120 8.73 -11.16 -17.17
CA ALA A 120 9.79 -11.68 -16.32
C ALA A 120 11.14 -10.94 -16.46
N PRO A 121 11.61 -10.54 -17.66
CA PRO A 121 12.85 -9.76 -17.78
C PRO A 121 12.77 -8.38 -17.11
N ILE A 122 11.59 -7.76 -17.08
CA ILE A 122 11.37 -6.49 -16.38
C ILE A 122 11.45 -6.72 -14.87
N TYR A 123 10.67 -7.66 -14.32
CA TYR A 123 10.68 -7.95 -12.89
C TYR A 123 12.07 -8.38 -12.40
N GLY A 124 12.76 -9.23 -13.16
CA GLY A 124 14.13 -9.64 -12.85
C GLY A 124 15.13 -8.49 -12.88
N ARG A 125 15.01 -7.54 -13.83
CA ARG A 125 15.89 -6.37 -13.92
C ARG A 125 15.79 -5.47 -12.68
N TYR A 126 14.58 -5.24 -12.16
CA TYR A 126 14.36 -4.40 -10.98
C TYR A 126 14.44 -5.19 -9.66
N GLY A 127 14.67 -6.51 -9.72
CA GLY A 127 14.76 -7.37 -8.54
C GLY A 127 13.43 -7.50 -7.80
N TYR A 128 12.29 -7.42 -8.50
CA TYR A 128 11.00 -7.44 -7.85
C TYR A 128 10.62 -8.83 -7.34
N PRO A 129 10.27 -8.96 -6.04
CA PRO A 129 9.57 -10.14 -5.56
C PRO A 129 8.20 -10.23 -6.22
N MET A 130 7.86 -11.42 -6.72
CA MET A 130 6.53 -11.75 -7.25
C MET A 130 5.84 -12.71 -6.29
N VAL A 131 4.58 -12.42 -5.93
CA VAL A 131 3.77 -13.18 -4.96
C VAL A 131 2.45 -13.62 -5.56
#